data_AF-A0A497Q9M1-F1
#
_entry.id   AF-A0A497Q9M1-F1
#
_cell.length_a   1.000
_cell.length_b   1.000
_cell.length_c   1.000
_cell.angle_alpha   90.00
_cell.angle_beta   90.00
_cell.angle_gamma   90.00
#
_symmetry.space_group_name_H-M   'P 1'
#
loop_
_entity.id
_entity.type
_entity.pdbx_description
1 polymer ?
#
loop_
_entity_poly.entity_id
_entity_poly.type
_entity_poly.pdbx_seq_one_letter_code
_entity_poly.pdbx_strand_id
1 'polypeptide(L)'
;KDVNIMRVPPDCIIDLEEDSPDLADLTEIYINEVRDFFETYTPTPLDSLNLFELFADPKIYNVISQLREGPLPKEKIISMVSDSSSKALIKSLDILVNKSIIQEFSYSGENLYLLKTDVVLTASFPEYLKKLLPHDMKGYIARQYSHKPLVVKDEKDKKAPEKFSEEDLIEKSNYNAISKIENEIDIESNFDENRKLISDRFKTLIGQSEEKKKKE
;
A
#
# COMPACT_ATOMS: atom_id res chain seq x y z
N LYS A 1 -0.86 -6.72 13.14
CA LYS A 1 -0.83 -5.42 12.44
C LYS A 1 -0.11 -5.67 11.14
N ASP A 2 -0.74 -5.36 10.03
CA ASP A 2 -0.06 -5.44 8.74
C ASP A 2 0.61 -4.08 8.51
N VAL A 3 1.85 -4.09 8.03
CA VAL A 3 2.58 -2.87 7.73
C VAL A 3 2.54 -2.69 6.23
N ASN A 4 2.04 -1.56 5.78
CA ASN A 4 1.99 -1.18 4.38
C ASN A 4 2.97 -0.03 4.14
N ILE A 5 3.64 -0.06 2.99
CA ILE A 5 4.53 0.99 2.54
C ILE A 5 4.10 1.41 1.14
N MET A 6 3.93 2.72 0.95
CA MET A 6 3.49 3.29 -0.32
C MET A 6 4.19 4.61 -0.59
N ARG A 7 4.31 4.93 -1.88
CA ARG A 7 4.79 6.24 -2.31
C ARG A 7 3.66 7.26 -2.25
N VAL A 8 4.01 8.47 -1.85
CA VAL A 8 3.12 9.62 -1.82
C VAL A 8 3.83 10.84 -2.40
N PRO A 9 3.10 11.81 -2.95
CA PRO A 9 3.67 13.11 -3.27
C PRO A 9 4.35 13.72 -2.03
N PRO A 10 5.54 14.33 -2.16
CA PRO A 10 6.20 14.96 -1.04
C PRO A 10 5.50 16.25 -0.60
N ASP A 11 5.32 16.41 0.71
CA ASP A 11 4.67 17.59 1.29
C ASP A 11 5.52 18.86 1.14
N CYS A 12 6.86 18.73 1.09
CA CYS A 12 7.80 19.86 1.01
C CYS A 12 7.65 20.72 -0.26
N ILE A 13 6.94 20.22 -1.27
CA ILE A 13 6.58 20.99 -2.46
C ILE A 13 5.68 22.17 -2.09
N ILE A 14 4.74 21.95 -1.16
CA ILE A 14 3.77 22.96 -0.71
C ILE A 14 4.52 24.03 0.09
N ASP A 15 5.34 23.59 1.04
CA ASP A 15 6.13 24.49 1.89
C ASP A 15 7.08 25.38 1.07
N LEU A 16 7.66 24.83 -0.01
CA LEU A 16 8.55 25.59 -0.91
C LEU A 16 7.82 26.73 -1.65
N GLU A 17 6.57 26.51 -2.04
CA GLU A 17 5.75 27.55 -2.70
C GLU A 17 5.43 28.70 -1.72
N GLU A 18 5.14 28.38 -0.46
CA GLU A 18 4.79 29.37 0.57
C GLU A 18 6.00 30.18 1.05
N ASP A 19 7.13 29.51 1.30
CA ASP A 19 8.31 30.12 1.95
C ASP A 19 9.20 30.93 1.00
N SER A 20 9.21 30.62 -0.30
CA SER A 20 10.19 31.18 -1.25
C SER A 20 9.57 31.48 -2.62
N PRO A 21 8.77 32.55 -2.75
CA PRO A 21 8.15 32.91 -4.03
C PRO A 21 9.16 33.27 -5.13
N ASP A 22 10.39 33.64 -4.75
CA ASP A 22 11.49 33.92 -5.69
C ASP A 22 11.96 32.66 -6.45
N LEU A 23 11.61 31.46 -5.96
CA LEU A 23 11.91 30.17 -6.59
C LEU A 23 10.71 29.58 -7.34
N ALA A 24 9.68 30.39 -7.66
CA ALA A 24 8.45 29.93 -8.30
C ALA A 24 8.70 29.07 -9.55
N ASP A 25 9.65 29.45 -10.41
CA ASP A 25 10.00 28.68 -11.61
C ASP A 25 10.50 27.27 -11.27
N LEU A 26 11.29 27.12 -10.21
CA LEU A 26 11.79 25.83 -9.72
C LEU A 26 10.64 25.00 -9.16
N THR A 27 9.76 25.62 -8.38
CA THR A 27 8.60 24.98 -7.77
C THR A 27 7.64 24.46 -8.84
N GLU A 28 7.36 25.23 -9.90
CA GLU A 28 6.49 24.81 -10.99
C GLU A 28 7.05 23.57 -11.72
N ILE A 29 8.35 23.58 -12.04
CA ILE A 29 9.02 22.43 -12.67
C ILE A 29 8.93 21.21 -11.75
N TYR A 30 9.16 21.40 -10.46
CA TYR A 30 9.11 20.32 -9.47
C TYR A 30 7.71 19.72 -9.33
N ILE A 31 6.67 20.55 -9.27
CA ILE A 31 5.27 20.11 -9.24
C ILE A 31 4.94 19.28 -10.48
N ASN A 32 5.34 19.74 -11.67
CA ASN A 32 5.10 19.02 -12.92
C ASN A 32 5.78 17.64 -12.92
N GLU A 33 7.05 17.57 -12.51
CA GLU A 33 7.80 16.30 -12.43
C GLU A 33 7.16 15.27 -11.47
N VAL A 34 6.66 15.74 -10.33
CA VAL A 34 5.98 14.90 -9.35
C VAL A 34 4.63 14.45 -9.89
N ARG A 35 3.86 15.36 -10.48
CA ARG A 35 2.56 15.05 -11.09
C ARG A 35 2.72 13.99 -12.19
N ASP A 36 3.64 14.20 -13.12
CA ASP A 36 3.85 13.31 -14.27
C ASP A 36 4.26 11.90 -13.82
N PHE A 37 5.00 11.78 -12.71
CA PHE A 37 5.28 10.48 -12.09
C PHE A 37 4.01 9.83 -11.53
N PHE A 38 3.25 10.55 -10.70
CA PHE A 38 2.08 9.97 -10.02
C PHE A 38 0.89 9.71 -10.95
N GLU A 39 0.82 10.35 -12.12
CA GLU A 39 -0.16 10.03 -13.16
C GLU A 39 0.02 8.62 -13.74
N THR A 40 1.26 8.14 -13.81
CA THR A 40 1.60 6.82 -14.38
C THR A 40 1.90 5.77 -13.31
N TYR A 41 2.18 6.19 -12.08
CA TYR A 41 2.51 5.31 -10.98
C TYR A 41 1.33 4.45 -10.54
N THR A 42 1.54 3.13 -10.55
CA THR A 42 0.61 2.16 -9.97
C THR A 42 1.33 1.35 -8.89
N PRO A 43 0.85 1.37 -7.63
CA PRO A 43 1.48 0.65 -6.55
C PRO A 43 1.39 -0.86 -6.81
N THR A 44 2.53 -1.55 -6.75
CA THR A 44 2.60 -3.01 -6.89
C THR A 44 3.20 -3.65 -5.64
N PRO A 45 2.86 -4.90 -5.31
CA PRO A 45 3.45 -5.59 -4.16
C PRO A 45 4.99 -5.66 -4.21
N LEU A 46 5.55 -5.76 -5.42
CA LEU A 46 7.00 -5.76 -5.62
C LEU A 46 7.62 -4.39 -5.36
N ASP A 47 6.95 -3.28 -5.72
CA ASP A 47 7.42 -1.94 -5.35
C ASP A 47 7.39 -1.78 -3.82
N SER A 48 6.33 -2.21 -3.14
CA SER A 48 6.28 -2.17 -1.68
C SER A 48 7.42 -2.97 -1.02
N LEU A 49 7.73 -4.17 -1.51
CA LEU A 49 8.89 -4.95 -1.02
C LEU A 49 10.21 -4.18 -1.21
N ASN A 50 10.42 -3.65 -2.42
CA ASN A 50 11.61 -2.87 -2.76
C ASN A 50 11.76 -1.61 -1.91
N LEU A 51 10.65 -0.95 -1.56
CA LEU A 51 10.64 0.20 -0.67
C LEU A 51 10.99 -0.20 0.75
N PHE A 52 10.46 -1.32 1.25
CA PHE A 52 10.82 -1.84 2.58
C PHE A 52 12.31 -2.10 2.71
N GLU A 53 12.91 -2.79 1.74
CA GLU A 53 14.35 -3.08 1.74
C GLU A 53 15.19 -1.80 1.70
N LEU A 54 14.74 -0.82 0.92
CA LEU A 54 15.45 0.44 0.76
C LEU A 54 15.40 1.30 2.03
N PHE A 55 14.22 1.41 2.65
CA PHE A 55 14.02 2.20 3.87
C PHE A 55 14.50 1.50 5.13
N ALA A 56 14.87 0.22 5.05
CA ALA A 56 15.57 -0.48 6.11
C ALA A 56 17.02 0.02 6.30
N ASP A 57 17.63 0.65 5.30
CA ASP A 57 18.96 1.27 5.45
C ASP A 57 18.84 2.65 6.13
N PRO A 58 19.36 2.82 7.36
CA PRO A 58 19.27 4.09 8.09
C PRO A 58 20.00 5.25 7.38
N LYS A 59 21.02 4.97 6.56
CA LYS A 59 21.72 6.05 5.82
C LYS A 59 20.82 6.64 4.75
N ILE A 60 20.08 5.78 4.05
CA ILE A 60 19.13 6.20 3.01
C ILE A 60 17.99 6.97 3.66
N TYR A 61 17.45 6.45 4.76
CA TYR A 61 16.40 7.14 5.51
C TYR A 61 16.80 8.55 5.95
N ASN A 62 18.03 8.72 6.44
CA ASN A 62 18.53 10.04 6.85
C ASN A 62 18.60 11.02 5.69
N VAL A 63 19.09 10.58 4.51
CA VAL A 63 19.14 11.44 3.31
C VAL A 63 17.74 11.85 2.88
N ILE A 64 16.80 10.91 2.82
CA ILE A 64 15.41 11.20 2.45
C ILE A 64 14.78 12.14 3.46
N SER A 65 15.01 11.94 4.76
CA SER A 65 14.49 12.81 5.82
C SER A 65 14.97 14.26 5.67
N GLN A 66 16.21 14.48 5.23
CA GLN A 66 16.73 15.81 4.95
C GLN A 66 16.10 16.41 3.67
N LEU A 67 15.86 15.59 2.65
CA LEU A 67 15.18 16.05 1.42
C LEU A 67 13.69 16.35 1.62
N ARG A 68 13.09 15.88 2.73
CA ARG A 68 11.73 16.28 3.16
C ARG A 68 11.69 17.71 3.71
N GLU A 69 12.82 18.31 4.04
CA GLU A 69 12.87 19.72 4.44
C GLU A 69 12.99 20.66 3.22
N GLY A 70 13.28 20.10 2.04
CA GLY A 70 13.37 20.84 0.79
C GLY A 70 14.53 20.42 -0.12
N PRO A 71 14.72 21.13 -1.25
CA PRO A 71 15.80 20.88 -2.20
C PRO A 71 17.18 21.04 -1.54
N LEU A 72 18.11 20.11 -1.81
CA LEU A 72 19.46 20.16 -1.26
C LEU A 72 20.55 20.13 -2.34
N PRO A 73 21.56 21.01 -2.28
CA PRO A 73 22.72 20.94 -3.15
C PRO A 73 23.51 19.63 -2.97
N LYS A 74 23.98 19.06 -4.08
CA LYS A 74 24.77 17.84 -4.11
C LYS A 74 26.00 17.90 -3.22
N GLU A 75 26.69 19.03 -3.23
CA GLU A 75 27.88 19.31 -2.41
C GLU A 75 27.54 19.29 -0.92
N LYS A 76 26.37 19.84 -0.56
CA LYS A 76 25.87 19.85 0.83
C LYS A 76 25.58 18.42 1.31
N ILE A 77 24.94 17.58 0.49
CA ILE A 77 24.68 16.17 0.88
C ILE A 77 25.99 15.40 1.05
N ILE A 78 26.96 15.59 0.15
CA ILE A 78 28.26 14.89 0.23
C ILE A 78 29.04 15.32 1.48
N SER A 79 29.01 16.60 1.83
CA SER A 79 29.70 17.14 3.02
C SER A 79 29.10 16.70 4.36
N MET A 80 27.88 16.15 4.39
CA MET A 80 27.27 15.56 5.61
C MET A 80 27.99 14.28 6.07
N VAL A 81 28.81 13.69 5.20
CA VAL A 81 29.41 12.38 5.39
C VAL A 81 30.93 12.48 5.28
N SER A 82 31.66 11.66 6.04
CA SER A 82 33.12 11.67 6.00
C SER A 82 33.65 11.18 4.65
N ASP A 83 34.86 11.61 4.27
CA ASP A 83 35.49 11.30 2.98
C ASP A 83 35.52 9.80 2.65
N SER A 84 35.70 8.94 3.65
CA SER A 84 35.72 7.48 3.48
C SER A 84 34.36 6.87 3.15
N SER A 85 33.26 7.55 3.54
CA SER A 85 31.88 7.09 3.33
C SER A 85 31.14 7.84 2.23
N SER A 86 31.73 8.91 1.67
CA SER A 86 31.24 9.65 0.50
C SER A 86 30.92 8.74 -0.70
N LYS A 87 31.82 7.79 -1.03
CA LYS A 87 31.63 6.84 -2.15
C LYS A 87 30.42 5.92 -1.95
N ALA A 88 30.13 5.54 -0.71
CA ALA A 88 28.97 4.72 -0.40
C ALA A 88 27.69 5.54 -0.52
N LEU A 89 27.71 6.80 -0.06
CA LEU A 89 26.59 7.72 -0.18
C LEU A 89 26.25 8.01 -1.65
N ILE A 90 27.26 8.25 -2.51
CA ILE A 90 27.02 8.47 -3.94
C ILE A 90 26.30 7.27 -4.57
N LYS A 91 26.72 6.04 -4.26
CA LYS A 91 26.02 4.83 -4.71
C LYS A 91 24.58 4.77 -4.19
N SER A 92 24.35 5.15 -2.93
CA SER A 92 23.00 5.22 -2.38
C SER A 92 22.14 6.26 -3.09
N LEU A 93 22.69 7.43 -3.42
CA LEU A 93 22.01 8.46 -4.22
C LEU A 93 21.67 7.93 -5.62
N ASP A 94 22.61 7.25 -6.28
CA ASP A 94 22.36 6.64 -7.59
C ASP A 94 21.21 5.62 -7.54
N ILE A 95 21.14 4.81 -6.47
CA ILE A 95 20.02 3.88 -6.25
C ILE A 95 18.70 4.64 -6.08
N LEU A 96 18.70 5.75 -5.33
CA LEU A 96 17.50 6.58 -5.13
C LEU A 96 17.02 7.24 -6.42
N VAL A 97 17.94 7.71 -7.27
CA VAL A 97 17.62 8.24 -8.60
C VAL A 97 17.03 7.13 -9.48
N ASN A 98 17.68 5.97 -9.53
CA ASN A 98 17.23 4.84 -10.34
C ASN A 98 15.86 4.29 -9.90
N LYS A 99 15.52 4.40 -8.62
CA LYS A 99 14.20 4.03 -8.07
C LYS A 99 13.18 5.17 -8.13
N SER A 100 13.49 6.28 -8.80
CA SER A 100 12.64 7.46 -8.94
C SER A 100 12.15 8.02 -7.60
N ILE A 101 12.98 7.94 -6.57
CA ILE A 101 12.70 8.53 -5.25
C ILE A 101 13.22 9.96 -5.21
N ILE A 102 14.41 10.19 -5.74
CA ILE A 102 14.98 11.52 -5.88
C ILE A 102 15.21 11.86 -7.35
N GLN A 103 15.25 13.14 -7.65
CA GLN A 103 15.55 13.67 -8.97
C GLN A 103 16.75 14.62 -8.85
N GLU A 104 17.73 14.48 -9.75
CA GLU A 104 18.80 15.46 -9.91
C GLU A 104 18.30 16.56 -10.86
N PHE A 105 18.46 17.81 -10.46
CA PHE A 105 18.02 18.98 -11.20
C PHE A 105 19.10 20.06 -11.15
N SER A 106 19.30 20.77 -12.26
CA SER A 106 20.28 21.87 -12.31
C SER A 106 19.52 23.20 -12.35
N TYR A 107 19.74 24.04 -11.35
CA TYR A 107 19.13 25.37 -11.25
C TYR A 107 20.20 26.40 -10.94
N SER A 108 20.22 27.51 -11.68
CA SER A 108 21.15 28.63 -11.44
C SER A 108 22.64 28.24 -11.38
N GLY A 109 23.03 27.15 -12.06
CA GLY A 109 24.41 26.66 -12.09
C GLY A 109 24.78 25.69 -10.97
N GLU A 110 23.84 25.37 -10.07
CA GLU A 110 24.01 24.39 -8.99
C GLU A 110 23.20 23.12 -9.27
N ASN A 111 23.73 21.97 -8.84
CA ASN A 111 23.04 20.69 -8.94
C ASN A 111 22.35 20.37 -7.62
N LEU A 112 21.04 20.34 -7.66
CA LEU A 112 20.15 20.10 -6.54
C LEU A 112 19.57 18.68 -6.63
N TYR A 113 19.40 18.05 -5.49
CA TYR A 113 18.56 16.88 -5.35
C TYR A 113 17.20 17.28 -4.78
N LEU A 114 16.17 16.78 -5.43
CA LEU A 114 14.76 16.99 -5.08
C LEU A 114 14.13 15.65 -4.74
N LEU A 115 13.17 15.63 -3.81
CA LEU A 115 12.43 14.42 -3.48
C LEU A 115 11.30 14.22 -4.50
N LYS A 116 11.43 13.29 -5.44
CA LYS A 116 10.38 13.06 -6.45
C LYS A 116 9.19 12.29 -5.87
N THR A 117 9.47 11.31 -5.02
CA THR A 117 8.45 10.54 -4.31
C THR A 117 8.84 10.41 -2.86
N ASP A 118 7.92 10.74 -1.95
CA ASP A 118 8.08 10.39 -0.55
C ASP A 118 7.46 9.02 -0.28
N VAL A 119 7.76 8.44 0.88
CA VAL A 119 7.32 7.11 1.27
C VAL A 119 6.79 7.12 2.69
N VAL A 120 5.58 6.60 2.84
CA VAL A 120 4.89 6.53 4.12
C VAL A 120 4.70 5.08 4.51
N LEU A 121 5.13 4.75 5.72
CA LEU A 121 4.81 3.48 6.37
C LEU A 121 3.54 3.66 7.20
N THR A 122 2.50 2.91 6.86
CA THR A 122 1.23 2.88 7.59
C THR A 122 1.02 1.50 8.19
N ALA A 123 0.60 1.45 9.46
CA ALA A 123 0.16 0.20 10.06
C ALA A 123 -1.36 0.06 9.84
N SER A 124 -1.78 -0.96 9.13
CA SER A 124 -3.19 -1.27 8.92
C SER A 124 -3.62 -2.46 9.79
N PHE A 125 -4.93 -2.51 10.04
CA PHE A 125 -5.52 -3.67 10.68
C PHE A 125 -5.62 -4.80 9.64
N PRO A 126 -5.03 -5.98 9.90
CA PRO A 126 -4.95 -7.04 8.90
C PRO A 126 -6.32 -7.47 8.39
N GLU A 127 -6.48 -7.59 7.08
CA GLU A 127 -7.78 -7.96 6.50
C GLU A 127 -8.23 -9.35 6.91
N TYR A 128 -7.29 -10.29 7.08
CA TYR A 128 -7.62 -11.62 7.58
C TYR A 128 -8.20 -11.57 9.00
N LEU A 129 -7.76 -10.63 9.84
CA LEU A 129 -8.35 -10.41 11.16
C LEU A 129 -9.71 -9.70 11.08
N LYS A 130 -9.95 -8.85 10.07
CA LYS A 130 -11.27 -8.23 9.86
C LYS A 130 -12.35 -9.29 9.63
N LYS A 131 -12.02 -10.38 8.92
CA LYS A 131 -12.93 -11.51 8.67
C LYS A 131 -13.28 -12.30 9.93
N LEU A 132 -12.45 -12.21 10.96
CA LEU A 132 -12.69 -12.83 12.27
C LEU A 132 -13.53 -11.93 13.19
N LEU A 133 -13.78 -10.68 12.81
CA LEU A 133 -14.67 -9.81 13.56
C LEU A 133 -16.12 -10.28 13.36
N PRO A 134 -16.93 -10.34 14.44
CA PRO A 134 -18.34 -10.66 14.31
C PRO A 134 -19.02 -9.66 13.35
N HIS A 135 -19.63 -10.15 12.27
CA HIS A 135 -20.39 -9.33 11.33
C HIS A 135 -21.60 -8.62 11.98
N ASP A 136 -22.03 -9.09 13.15
CA ASP A 136 -23.21 -8.61 13.88
C ASP A 136 -22.91 -7.54 14.96
N MET A 137 -21.93 -6.66 14.75
CA MET A 137 -21.80 -5.45 15.58
C MET A 137 -22.71 -4.31 15.10
N LYS A 138 -24.02 -4.58 14.98
CA LYS A 138 -25.03 -3.51 15.08
C LYS A 138 -25.08 -3.04 16.53
N GLY A 139 -24.31 -2.00 16.85
CA GLY A 139 -24.64 -1.08 17.94
C GLY A 139 -24.18 -1.41 19.35
N TYR A 140 -22.91 -1.82 19.54
CA TYR A 140 -22.26 -1.73 20.86
C TYR A 140 -21.26 -0.56 20.92
N ILE A 141 -21.68 0.64 20.46
CA ILE A 141 -21.05 1.87 20.94
C ILE A 141 -21.56 2.08 22.37
N ALA A 142 -20.64 2.13 23.33
CA ALA A 142 -20.88 2.18 24.76
C ALA A 142 -22.02 3.13 25.16
N ARG A 143 -23.16 2.58 25.64
CA ARG A 143 -24.16 3.33 26.41
C ARG A 143 -23.69 3.61 27.84
N GLN A 144 -22.41 3.92 28.07
CA GLN A 144 -21.92 4.20 29.43
C GLN A 144 -21.83 5.69 29.78
N TYR A 145 -22.17 6.59 28.85
CA TYR A 145 -22.38 8.01 29.17
C TYR A 145 -23.56 8.59 28.40
N SER A 146 -24.79 8.21 28.76
CA SER A 146 -25.97 9.01 28.45
C SER A 146 -26.77 9.28 29.71
N HIS A 147 -26.48 10.39 30.40
CA HIS A 147 -27.44 11.01 31.30
C HIS A 147 -28.56 11.64 30.46
N LYS A 148 -29.55 10.85 30.04
CA LYS A 148 -30.88 11.36 29.68
C LYS A 148 -31.95 10.40 30.21
N PRO A 149 -32.98 10.91 30.90
CA PRO A 149 -33.98 10.08 31.55
C PRO A 149 -34.91 9.44 30.51
N LEU A 150 -35.32 8.21 30.81
CA LEU A 150 -36.23 7.40 30.03
C LEU A 150 -37.59 8.10 29.91
N VAL A 151 -38.00 8.42 28.67
CA VAL A 151 -39.40 8.65 28.34
C VAL A 151 -39.86 7.47 27.50
N VAL A 152 -40.76 6.68 28.09
CA VAL A 152 -41.48 5.56 27.47
C VAL A 152 -42.48 6.11 26.46
N LYS A 153 -42.57 5.50 25.26
CA LYS A 153 -43.78 5.44 24.42
C LYS A 153 -43.67 4.38 23.31
N ASP A 154 -44.35 3.27 23.58
CA ASP A 154 -45.19 2.37 22.76
C ASP A 154 -44.88 2.00 21.28
N GLU A 155 -45.18 0.71 21.03
CA GLU A 155 -45.00 -0.12 19.83
C GLU A 155 -45.87 0.23 18.60
N LYS A 156 -45.33 -0.06 17.39
CA LYS A 156 -45.88 -0.93 16.30
C LYS A 156 -45.58 -0.40 14.88
N ASP A 157 -44.86 -1.18 14.06
CA ASP A 157 -45.38 -1.84 12.84
C ASP A 157 -44.29 -2.52 11.96
N LYS A 158 -44.66 -3.63 11.32
CA LYS A 158 -43.86 -4.58 10.51
C LYS A 158 -44.05 -4.39 8.99
N LYS A 159 -43.03 -4.74 8.17
CA LYS A 159 -43.04 -5.39 6.80
C LYS A 159 -41.64 -5.23 6.15
N ALA A 160 -41.03 -6.07 5.31
CA ALA A 160 -41.09 -7.46 4.79
C ALA A 160 -39.69 -7.76 4.11
N PRO A 161 -39.25 -9.00 3.79
CA PRO A 161 -37.88 -9.26 3.32
C PRO A 161 -37.72 -9.25 1.79
N GLU A 162 -36.62 -8.66 1.29
CA GLU A 162 -36.21 -8.63 -0.13
C GLU A 162 -35.46 -9.92 -0.56
N LYS A 163 -35.55 -10.27 -1.84
CA LYS A 163 -35.05 -11.50 -2.49
C LYS A 163 -33.55 -11.42 -2.82
N PHE A 164 -32.82 -12.52 -2.63
CA PHE A 164 -31.39 -12.70 -3.00
C PHE A 164 -31.22 -13.11 -4.48
N SER A 165 -30.17 -12.63 -5.16
CA SER A 165 -29.84 -12.90 -6.58
C SER A 165 -28.95 -14.14 -6.77
N GLU A 166 -28.93 -14.68 -7.99
CA GLU A 166 -28.29 -15.97 -8.35
C GLU A 166 -26.75 -15.98 -8.24
N GLU A 167 -26.10 -14.81 -8.23
CA GLU A 167 -24.65 -14.68 -8.08
C GLU A 167 -24.16 -15.15 -6.69
N ASP A 168 -24.97 -14.93 -5.65
CA ASP A 168 -24.67 -15.36 -4.27
C ASP A 168 -24.68 -16.89 -4.09
N LEU A 169 -25.31 -17.61 -5.01
CA LEU A 169 -25.37 -19.08 -4.98
C LEU A 169 -24.10 -19.70 -5.59
N ILE A 170 -23.46 -19.03 -6.55
CA ILE A 170 -22.26 -19.52 -7.23
C ILE A 170 -21.05 -19.41 -6.28
N GLU A 171 -20.89 -18.29 -5.55
CA GLU A 171 -19.82 -18.11 -4.57
C GLU A 171 -19.89 -19.11 -3.41
N LYS A 172 -21.09 -19.38 -2.88
CA LYS A 172 -21.29 -20.37 -1.81
C LYS A 172 -20.91 -21.78 -2.25
N SER A 173 -21.14 -22.12 -3.52
CA SER A 173 -20.78 -23.44 -4.06
C SER A 173 -19.26 -23.63 -4.18
N ASN A 174 -18.53 -22.58 -4.57
CA ASN A 174 -17.08 -22.61 -4.68
C ASN A 174 -16.39 -22.68 -3.31
N TYR A 175 -16.95 -21.99 -2.30
CA TYR A 175 -16.42 -22.01 -0.93
C TYR A 175 -16.48 -23.41 -0.31
N ASN A 176 -17.56 -24.14 -0.55
CA ASN A 176 -17.72 -25.52 -0.08
C ASN A 176 -16.83 -26.54 -0.82
N ALA A 177 -16.37 -26.22 -2.03
CA ALA A 177 -15.43 -27.08 -2.75
C ALA A 177 -13.99 -26.89 -2.24
N ILE A 178 -13.60 -25.65 -1.92
CA ILE A 178 -12.26 -25.30 -1.42
C ILE A 178 -12.06 -25.83 0.00
N SER A 179 -13.05 -25.70 0.88
CA SER A 179 -12.96 -26.21 2.27
C SER A 179 -12.83 -27.74 2.35
N LYS A 180 -13.30 -28.48 1.34
CA LYS A 180 -13.09 -29.94 1.25
C LYS A 180 -11.67 -30.32 0.83
N ILE A 181 -10.97 -29.45 0.10
CA ILE A 181 -9.58 -29.67 -0.30
C ILE A 181 -8.65 -29.45 0.90
N GLU A 182 -8.92 -28.43 1.72
CA GLU A 182 -8.11 -28.10 2.90
C GLU A 182 -8.15 -29.19 3.99
N ASN A 183 -9.27 -29.91 4.12
CA ASN A 183 -9.42 -30.98 5.10
C ASN A 183 -8.76 -32.32 4.70
N GLU A 184 -8.29 -32.47 3.46
CA GLU A 184 -7.63 -33.69 2.96
C GLU A 184 -6.11 -33.56 2.86
N ILE A 185 -5.55 -32.36 3.12
CA ILE A 185 -4.10 -32.14 3.08
C ILE A 185 -3.52 -32.50 4.45
N ASP A 186 -2.95 -33.69 4.54
CA ASP A 186 -2.21 -34.11 5.72
C ASP A 186 -0.86 -33.36 5.77
N ILE A 187 -0.77 -32.38 6.68
CA ILE A 187 0.32 -31.38 6.76
C ILE A 187 1.68 -32.02 7.07
N GLU A 188 1.71 -33.27 7.56
CA GLU A 188 2.92 -34.02 7.87
C GLU A 188 3.47 -34.86 6.71
N SER A 189 2.79 -34.88 5.55
CA SER A 189 3.21 -35.67 4.37
C SER A 189 3.92 -34.83 3.30
N ASN A 190 4.75 -35.50 2.50
CA ASN A 190 5.79 -34.95 1.63
C ASN A 190 5.30 -33.77 0.75
N PHE A 191 5.91 -32.61 0.92
CA PHE A 191 5.49 -31.31 0.37
C PHE A 191 5.29 -31.30 -1.16
N ASP A 192 6.06 -32.12 -1.88
CA ASP A 192 5.99 -32.24 -3.33
C ASP A 192 4.76 -33.04 -3.82
N GLU A 193 4.27 -34.02 -3.06
CA GLU A 193 3.06 -34.77 -3.41
C GLU A 193 1.81 -33.92 -3.19
N ASN A 194 1.77 -33.14 -2.11
CA ASN A 194 0.68 -32.21 -1.81
C ASN A 194 0.57 -31.12 -2.87
N ARG A 195 1.70 -30.57 -3.33
CA ARG A 195 1.70 -29.56 -4.40
C ARG A 195 1.19 -30.10 -5.73
N LYS A 196 1.48 -31.37 -6.03
CA LYS A 196 1.01 -32.05 -7.25
C LYS A 196 -0.49 -32.36 -7.17
N LEU A 197 -0.98 -32.85 -6.03
CA LEU A 197 -2.40 -33.11 -5.78
C LEU A 197 -3.27 -31.86 -5.90
N ILE A 198 -2.79 -30.74 -5.33
CA ILE A 198 -3.47 -29.44 -5.41
C ILE A 198 -3.53 -28.95 -6.85
N SER A 199 -2.42 -29.04 -7.59
CA SER A 199 -2.34 -28.62 -9.00
C SER A 199 -3.26 -29.43 -9.90
N ASP A 200 -3.31 -30.75 -9.73
CA ASP A 200 -4.15 -31.65 -10.54
C ASP A 200 -5.65 -31.46 -10.24
N ARG A 201 -6.04 -31.18 -8.98
CA ARG A 201 -7.44 -30.84 -8.63
C ARG A 201 -7.86 -29.44 -9.09
N PHE A 202 -6.94 -28.47 -9.08
CA PHE A 202 -7.24 -27.14 -9.61
C PHE A 202 -7.50 -27.19 -11.12
N LYS A 203 -6.74 -28.01 -11.86
CA LYS A 203 -6.96 -28.20 -13.30
C LYS A 203 -8.29 -28.88 -13.63
N THR A 204 -8.76 -29.84 -12.83
CA THR A 204 -10.07 -30.48 -13.05
C THR A 204 -11.23 -29.55 -12.72
N LEU A 205 -11.12 -28.70 -11.71
CA LEU A 205 -12.12 -27.67 -11.39
C LEU A 205 -12.24 -26.62 -12.50
N ILE A 206 -11.11 -26.20 -13.08
CA ILE A 206 -11.10 -25.25 -14.20
C ILE A 206 -11.60 -25.92 -15.49
N GLY A 207 -11.21 -27.17 -15.77
CA GLY A 207 -11.68 -27.92 -16.95
C GLY A 207 -13.20 -28.16 -16.98
N GLN A 208 -13.83 -28.39 -15.82
CA GLN A 208 -15.30 -28.53 -15.73
C GLN A 208 -16.05 -27.21 -15.92
N SER A 209 -15.38 -26.07 -15.70
CA SER A 209 -15.97 -24.75 -15.94
C SER A 209 -15.99 -24.37 -17.43
N GLU A 210 -15.08 -24.93 -18.24
CA GLU A 210 -15.07 -24.71 -19.69
C GLU A 210 -16.09 -25.57 -20.45
N GLU A 211 -16.38 -26.80 -19.99
CA GLU A 211 -17.40 -27.65 -20.63
C GLU A 211 -18.83 -27.14 -20.41
N LYS A 212 -19.10 -26.46 -19.29
CA LYS A 212 -20.41 -25.84 -19.03
C LYS A 212 -20.69 -24.61 -19.90
N LYS A 213 -19.66 -23.90 -20.36
CA LYS A 213 -19.80 -22.74 -21.26
C LYS A 213 -20.03 -23.09 -22.74
N LYS A 214 -19.90 -24.37 -23.13
CA LYS A 214 -20.08 -24.83 -24.53
C LYS A 214 -21.46 -25.43 -24.83
N LYS A 215 -22.39 -25.45 -23.86
CA LYS A 215 -23.73 -26.07 -24.01
C LYS A 215 -24.91 -25.10 -23.84
N GLU A 216 -24.67 -23.79 -23.79
CA GLU A 216 -25.71 -22.76 -23.92
C GLU A 216 -25.66 -22.09 -25.29
#